data_AF-A0A6G1C8U6-F1
#
_entry.id   AF-A0A6G1C8U6-F1
#
_cell.length_a   1.000
_cell.length_b   1.000
_cell.length_c   1.000
_cell.angle_alpha   90.00
_cell.angle_beta   90.00
_cell.angle_gamma   90.00
#
_symmetry.space_group_name_H-M   'P 1'
#
loop_
_entity.id
_entity.type
_entity.pdbx_description
1 polymer ?
#
loop_
_entity_poly.entity_id
_entity_poly.type
_entity_poly.pdbx_seq_one_letter_code
_entity_poly.pdbx_strand_id
1 'polypeptide(L)'
;MPTELLIDHYFHYQQGSKDPKKRVADMPPSGIKPRYKRAKFDINTSDEEGNYNDEEPDALDLFKECHYSKKKKGFTPAVQLAITEMESKIYTPTEGEESISATQAVADVLAQKTKKNQFLLNVRLRNLCSRNTVENTEAQLEADTMAKNELLKQVEVLSKQVEETKHARIRDQEEMRKKQTDLEAKLQLVLSQIQPTLVAAV
;
A
#
# COMPACT_ATOMS: atom_id res chain seq x y z
N MET A 1 30.29 -7.32 5.79
CA MET A 1 29.55 -7.07 7.03
C MET A 1 30.06 -5.78 7.64
N PRO A 2 29.25 -4.84 8.14
CA PRO A 2 27.85 -4.46 7.86
C PRO A 2 27.80 -3.09 7.10
N THR A 3 26.81 -2.77 6.25
CA THR A 3 25.53 -2.05 6.55
C THR A 3 25.76 -0.72 7.30
N GLU A 4 25.19 0.44 6.99
CA GLU A 4 23.97 0.80 6.27
C GLU A 4 23.78 2.34 6.41
N LEU A 5 22.93 2.95 5.55
CA LEU A 5 22.14 4.17 5.81
C LEU A 5 22.96 5.50 5.90
N LEU A 6 22.44 6.70 5.64
CA LEU A 6 21.08 7.19 5.60
C LEU A 6 21.15 8.65 5.11
N ILE A 7 20.18 9.05 4.27
CA ILE A 7 19.63 10.42 4.17
C ILE A 7 20.61 11.54 3.82
N ASP A 8 20.58 11.94 2.54
CA ASP A 8 20.88 13.31 2.14
C ASP A 8 19.91 14.26 2.82
N HIS A 9 20.41 14.76 3.93
CA HIS A 9 19.93 15.90 4.65
C HIS A 9 20.20 17.16 3.80
N TYR A 10 19.21 18.05 3.80
CA TYR A 10 19.41 19.50 3.69
C TYR A 10 19.52 20.14 2.30
N PHE A 11 18.35 20.42 1.74
CA PHE A 11 18.16 21.64 0.95
C PHE A 11 18.39 22.88 1.83
N HIS A 12 19.45 23.62 1.55
CA HIS A 12 19.70 24.94 2.09
C HIS A 12 19.91 25.95 0.96
N TYR A 13 19.53 27.20 1.26
CA TYR A 13 19.51 28.42 0.44
C TYR A 13 18.19 28.67 -0.32
N GLN A 14 17.47 29.78 -0.09
CA GLN A 14 17.98 31.13 0.14
C GLN A 14 17.30 31.89 1.29
N GLN A 15 18.15 32.68 1.96
CA GLN A 15 17.87 33.58 3.08
C GLN A 15 17.21 34.89 2.62
N GLY A 16 16.38 35.46 3.48
CA GLY A 16 15.86 36.82 3.35
C GLY A 16 15.27 37.28 4.69
N SER A 17 16.13 37.54 5.67
CA SER A 17 15.79 38.23 6.93
C SER A 17 15.75 39.74 6.68
N LYS A 18 14.69 40.45 7.12
CA LYS A 18 14.74 41.76 7.84
C LYS A 18 13.40 42.02 8.58
N ASP A 19 13.56 42.38 9.85
CA ASP A 19 12.65 42.68 10.98
C ASP A 19 11.18 43.15 10.79
N PRO A 20 10.32 42.90 11.82
CA PRO A 20 8.91 43.26 11.84
C PRO A 20 8.65 44.60 12.53
N LYS A 21 8.01 45.55 11.83
CA LYS A 21 7.11 46.65 12.30
C LYS A 21 7.26 47.90 11.42
N LYS A 22 6.10 48.46 11.00
CA LYS A 22 5.89 49.68 10.18
C LYS A 22 6.20 49.42 8.70
N ARG A 23 5.26 49.51 7.75
CA ARG A 23 4.37 50.66 7.50
C ARG A 23 3.01 50.19 7.00
N VAL A 24 2.00 50.87 7.51
CA VAL A 24 0.62 50.92 7.03
C VAL A 24 0.55 51.96 5.91
N ALA A 25 -0.48 51.86 5.07
CA ALA A 25 -0.89 52.77 3.97
C ALA A 25 -0.26 52.46 2.60
N ASP A 26 -0.96 51.62 1.82
CA ASP A 26 -1.72 52.08 0.65
C ASP A 26 -2.28 50.87 -0.12
N MET A 27 -3.53 50.50 0.19
CA MET A 27 -4.32 49.65 -0.69
C MET A 27 -5.81 49.97 -0.52
N PRO A 28 -6.57 50.19 -1.62
CA PRO A 28 -7.97 50.61 -1.56
C PRO A 28 -8.88 49.49 -1.02
N PRO A 29 -10.05 49.82 -0.44
CA PRO A 29 -10.85 48.86 0.31
C PRO A 29 -11.72 48.01 -0.63
N SER A 30 -11.26 46.81 -0.98
CA SER A 30 -12.17 45.75 -1.44
C SER A 30 -12.65 44.96 -0.23
N GLY A 31 -13.86 45.28 0.24
CA GLY A 31 -14.45 44.81 1.50
C GLY A 31 -14.88 43.35 1.51
N ILE A 32 -13.94 42.40 1.56
CA ILE A 32 -14.21 41.01 1.98
C ILE A 32 -13.09 40.55 2.91
N LYS A 33 -13.38 40.46 4.22
CA LYS A 33 -12.47 39.87 5.21
C LYS A 33 -12.56 38.34 5.13
N PRO A 34 -11.47 37.59 4.88
CA PRO A 34 -11.45 36.15 5.08
C PRO A 34 -11.53 35.85 6.58
N ARG A 35 -12.67 35.32 7.05
CA ARG A 35 -12.78 34.76 8.40
C ARG A 35 -12.20 33.35 8.41
N TYR A 36 -10.89 33.21 8.51
CA TYR A 36 -10.30 31.97 9.02
C TYR A 36 -10.21 32.08 10.54
N LYS A 37 -11.24 31.63 11.24
CA LYS A 37 -11.08 31.26 12.65
C LYS A 37 -10.48 29.85 12.66
N ARG A 38 -9.16 29.75 12.81
CA ARG A 38 -8.50 28.50 13.21
C ARG A 38 -8.94 28.22 14.64
N ALA A 39 -9.95 27.37 14.81
CA ALA A 39 -10.32 26.86 16.12
C ALA A 39 -9.15 26.03 16.65
N LYS A 40 -8.71 26.37 17.86
CA LYS A 40 -7.68 25.61 18.57
C LYS A 40 -8.31 24.27 18.96
N PHE A 41 -7.65 23.18 18.59
CA PHE A 41 -7.95 21.84 19.11
C PHE A 41 -7.45 21.83 20.55
N ASP A 42 -8.35 22.09 21.49
CA ASP A 42 -8.15 21.69 22.87
C ASP A 42 -8.63 20.24 22.94
N ILE A 43 -7.68 19.31 22.87
CA ILE A 43 -7.89 17.93 23.31
C ILE A 43 -8.07 18.03 24.82
N ASN A 44 -9.25 17.71 25.32
CA ASN A 44 -9.44 16.91 26.53
C ASN A 44 -10.93 16.57 26.72
N THR A 45 -11.18 15.27 26.56
CA THR A 45 -11.93 14.37 27.44
C THR A 45 -12.88 15.02 28.44
N SER A 46 -14.18 14.71 28.31
CA SER A 46 -14.97 14.16 29.41
C SER A 46 -16.33 13.67 28.89
N ASP A 47 -16.42 12.33 28.87
CA ASP A 47 -17.54 11.51 29.35
C ASP A 47 -18.89 11.70 28.66
N GLU A 48 -19.20 10.83 27.68
CA GLU A 48 -20.32 9.86 27.74
C GLU A 48 -20.02 8.66 26.81
N GLU A 49 -19.94 7.48 27.41
CA GLU A 49 -20.15 6.13 26.87
C GLU A 49 -19.46 5.75 25.55
N GLY A 50 -18.20 5.38 25.68
CA GLY A 50 -17.49 4.58 24.68
C GLY A 50 -18.08 3.17 24.58
N ASN A 51 -18.81 2.92 23.51
CA ASN A 51 -18.72 1.66 22.80
C ASN A 51 -18.01 1.93 21.47
N TYR A 52 -16.69 2.10 21.54
CA TYR A 52 -15.87 1.98 20.35
C TYR A 52 -15.86 0.49 20.02
N ASN A 53 -16.76 0.05 19.15
CA ASN A 53 -16.43 -1.12 18.36
C ASN A 53 -15.10 -0.73 17.67
N ASP A 54 -14.04 -1.52 17.81
CA ASP A 54 -12.77 -1.35 17.07
C ASP A 54 -12.95 -1.48 15.54
N GLU A 55 -14.19 -1.40 15.07
CA GLU A 55 -14.60 -1.44 13.69
C GLU A 55 -14.43 -0.05 13.07
N GLU A 56 -13.73 -0.01 11.93
CA GLU A 56 -13.50 1.22 11.18
C GLU A 56 -14.86 1.85 10.82
N PRO A 57 -15.08 3.16 11.09
CA PRO A 57 -16.37 3.80 10.87
C PRO A 57 -16.76 3.75 9.38
N ASP A 58 -18.00 3.34 9.10
CA ASP A 58 -18.47 3.24 7.73
C ASP A 58 -18.78 4.62 7.11
N ALA A 59 -19.12 4.64 5.81
CA ALA A 59 -19.46 5.89 5.11
C ALA A 59 -20.66 6.65 5.72
N LEU A 60 -21.68 5.94 6.17
CA LEU A 60 -22.85 6.45 6.87
C LEU A 60 -22.51 6.93 8.28
N ASP A 61 -21.62 6.25 9.01
CA ASP A 61 -21.12 6.68 10.32
C ASP A 61 -20.36 8.00 10.21
N LEU A 62 -19.45 8.11 9.24
CA LEU A 62 -18.74 9.36 8.95
C LEU A 62 -19.73 10.46 8.52
N PHE A 63 -20.79 10.12 7.80
CA PHE A 63 -21.83 11.07 7.41
C PHE A 63 -22.62 11.60 8.61
N LYS A 64 -23.02 10.71 9.53
CA LYS A 64 -23.66 11.07 10.80
C LYS A 64 -22.72 11.95 11.63
N GLU A 65 -21.47 11.55 11.83
CA GLU A 65 -20.50 12.33 12.61
C GLU A 65 -20.30 13.74 12.04
N CYS A 66 -20.14 13.87 10.72
CA CYS A 66 -19.94 15.16 10.05
C CYS A 66 -21.14 16.11 10.17
N HIS A 67 -22.37 15.58 10.19
CA HIS A 67 -23.58 16.39 10.21
C HIS A 67 -24.23 16.54 11.58
N TYR A 68 -23.70 15.87 12.60
CA TYR A 68 -24.20 15.98 13.97
C TYR A 68 -23.85 17.35 14.58
N SER A 69 -24.87 18.11 14.96
CA SER A 69 -24.65 19.40 15.63
C SER A 69 -24.60 19.19 17.14
N LYS A 70 -23.40 19.24 17.74
CA LYS A 70 -23.23 19.20 19.20
C LYS A 70 -24.03 20.30 19.92
N LYS A 71 -24.11 21.49 19.32
CA LYS A 71 -24.85 22.64 19.86
C LYS A 71 -26.37 22.41 19.88
N LYS A 72 -26.90 21.79 18.83
CA LYS A 72 -28.34 21.50 18.71
C LYS A 72 -28.72 20.09 19.19
N LYS A 73 -27.73 19.32 19.65
CA LYS A 73 -27.83 17.91 20.04
C LYS A 73 -28.62 17.07 19.04
N GLY A 74 -28.28 17.18 17.75
CA GLY A 74 -28.99 16.43 16.72
C GLY A 74 -28.71 16.88 15.29
N PHE A 75 -29.46 16.31 14.37
CA PHE A 75 -29.38 16.55 12.93
C PHE A 75 -30.36 17.64 12.49
N THR A 76 -30.08 18.26 11.34
CA THR A 76 -31.10 19.09 10.68
C THR A 76 -32.16 18.19 10.05
N PRO A 77 -33.42 18.64 9.89
CA PRO A 77 -34.48 17.82 9.31
C PRO A 77 -34.13 17.22 7.93
N ALA A 78 -33.43 17.99 7.09
CA ALA A 78 -32.97 17.53 5.78
C ALA A 78 -31.92 16.40 5.87
N VAL A 79 -31.02 16.48 6.85
CA VAL A 79 -30.00 15.44 7.09
C VAL A 79 -30.65 14.19 7.68
N GLN A 80 -31.59 14.34 8.61
CA GLN A 80 -32.28 13.21 9.20
C GLN A 80 -33.05 12.40 8.14
N LEU A 81 -33.72 13.08 7.21
CA LEU A 81 -34.37 12.43 6.07
C LEU A 81 -33.36 11.67 5.20
N ALA A 82 -32.19 12.26 4.94
CA ALA A 82 -31.14 11.61 4.16
C ALA A 82 -30.56 10.38 4.87
N ILE A 83 -30.37 10.44 6.19
CA ILE A 83 -29.91 9.29 7.01
C ILE A 83 -30.93 8.15 6.92
N THR A 84 -32.22 8.43 7.11
CA THR A 84 -33.27 7.41 7.00
C THR A 84 -33.34 6.80 5.59
N GLU A 85 -33.14 7.60 4.54
CA GLU A 85 -33.09 7.12 3.15
C GLU A 85 -31.88 6.20 2.91
N MET A 86 -30.71 6.52 3.47
CA MET A 86 -29.50 5.68 3.41
C MET A 86 -29.69 4.37 4.18
N GLU A 87 -30.23 4.44 5.40
CA GLU A 87 -30.50 3.26 6.25
C GLU A 87 -31.50 2.31 5.59
N SER A 88 -32.56 2.83 4.98
CA SER A 88 -33.50 2.02 4.21
C SER A 88 -32.81 1.31 3.04
N LYS A 89 -31.92 1.99 2.31
CA LYS A 89 -31.17 1.35 1.22
C LYS A 89 -30.23 0.23 1.69
N ILE A 90 -29.68 0.33 2.91
CA ILE A 90 -28.76 -0.66 3.47
C ILE A 90 -29.50 -1.85 4.09
N TYR A 91 -30.54 -1.60 4.90
CA TYR A 91 -31.22 -2.64 5.70
C TYR A 91 -32.47 -3.22 5.06
N THR A 92 -33.08 -2.52 4.08
CA THR A 92 -34.19 -3.04 3.29
C THR A 92 -33.78 -3.09 1.82
N PRO A 93 -32.89 -4.02 1.43
CA PRO A 93 -32.58 -4.23 0.02
C PRO A 93 -33.87 -4.57 -0.72
N THR A 94 -34.03 -3.98 -1.91
CA THR A 94 -35.18 -4.28 -2.77
C THR A 94 -35.11 -5.76 -3.16
N GLU A 95 -36.24 -6.47 -3.02
CA GLU A 95 -36.35 -7.92 -3.18
C GLU A 95 -35.83 -8.34 -4.57
N GLY A 96 -34.59 -8.85 -4.63
CA GLY A 96 -33.92 -9.30 -5.87
C GLY A 96 -32.57 -8.67 -6.20
N GLU A 97 -32.09 -7.65 -5.48
CA GLU A 97 -30.75 -7.04 -5.68
C GLU A 97 -29.75 -7.41 -4.58
N GLU A 98 -28.45 -7.47 -4.94
CA GLU A 98 -27.34 -7.66 -3.99
C GLU A 98 -27.35 -6.57 -2.89
N SER A 99 -26.92 -6.95 -1.69
CA SER A 99 -26.82 -6.05 -0.53
C SER A 99 -26.05 -4.77 -0.88
N ILE A 100 -26.70 -3.60 -0.76
CA ILE A 100 -26.10 -2.31 -1.05
C ILE A 100 -25.14 -1.94 0.10
N SER A 101 -23.88 -1.69 -0.22
CA SER A 101 -22.89 -1.22 0.78
C SER A 101 -23.21 0.19 1.28
N ALA A 102 -22.77 0.53 2.50
CA ALA A 102 -22.97 1.86 3.08
C ALA A 102 -22.41 2.97 2.19
N THR A 103 -21.24 2.77 1.56
CA THR A 103 -20.63 3.72 0.62
C THR A 103 -21.51 3.97 -0.61
N GLN A 104 -22.11 2.92 -1.17
CA GLN A 104 -22.99 3.02 -2.33
C GLN A 104 -24.31 3.73 -1.96
N ALA A 105 -24.92 3.37 -0.82
CA ALA A 105 -26.14 4.02 -0.33
C ALA A 105 -25.94 5.53 -0.09
N VAL A 106 -24.82 5.92 0.52
CA VAL A 106 -24.45 7.34 0.71
C VAL A 106 -24.24 8.04 -0.62
N ALA A 107 -23.57 7.40 -1.59
CA ALA A 107 -23.35 7.96 -2.92
C ALA A 107 -24.67 8.27 -3.64
N ASP A 108 -25.61 7.32 -3.63
CA ASP A 108 -26.87 7.42 -4.36
C ASP A 108 -27.79 8.50 -3.79
N VAL A 109 -27.91 8.56 -2.46
CA VAL A 109 -28.73 9.60 -1.81
C VAL A 109 -28.12 10.98 -2.06
N LEU A 110 -26.81 11.13 -1.94
CA LEU A 110 -26.13 12.41 -2.16
C LEU A 110 -26.17 12.87 -3.63
N ALA A 111 -26.12 11.93 -4.58
CA ALA A 111 -26.25 12.23 -6.01
C ALA A 111 -27.64 12.80 -6.35
N GLN A 112 -28.69 12.29 -5.71
CA GLN A 112 -30.06 12.79 -5.90
C GLN A 112 -30.25 14.20 -5.34
N LYS A 113 -29.67 14.50 -4.17
CA LYS A 113 -29.83 15.82 -3.53
C LYS A 113 -28.89 16.88 -4.11
N THR A 114 -27.69 16.50 -4.56
CA THR A 114 -26.64 17.46 -4.95
C THR A 114 -25.79 16.97 -6.14
N LYS A 115 -25.77 17.75 -7.22
CA LYS A 115 -25.07 17.39 -8.48
C LYS A 115 -23.53 17.35 -8.40
N LYS A 116 -22.91 17.89 -7.34
CA LYS A 116 -21.45 17.99 -7.18
C LYS A 116 -20.99 17.61 -5.76
N ASN A 117 -21.52 16.51 -5.22
CA ASN A 117 -21.18 16.11 -3.86
C ASN A 117 -19.72 15.62 -3.76
N GLN A 118 -18.93 16.23 -2.88
CA GLN A 118 -17.53 15.85 -2.60
C GLN A 118 -17.35 15.16 -1.25
N PHE A 119 -18.44 14.82 -0.55
CA PHE A 119 -18.40 14.18 0.77
C PHE A 119 -17.53 12.92 0.74
N LEU A 120 -17.79 11.98 -0.18
CA LEU A 120 -17.03 10.74 -0.32
C LEU A 120 -15.56 10.93 -0.74
N LEU A 121 -15.18 12.06 -1.37
CA LEU A 121 -13.75 12.39 -1.53
C LEU A 121 -13.14 12.87 -0.24
N ASN A 122 -13.85 13.75 0.46
CA ASN A 122 -13.37 14.38 1.67
C ASN A 122 -13.15 13.32 2.76
N VAL A 123 -13.98 12.28 2.79
CA VAL A 123 -13.81 11.09 3.65
C VAL A 123 -12.92 10.01 3.05
N ARG A 124 -12.29 10.24 1.88
CA ARG A 124 -11.38 9.31 1.17
C ARG A 124 -11.97 7.94 0.80
N LEU A 125 -13.30 7.80 0.76
CA LEU A 125 -14.00 6.53 0.48
C LEU A 125 -14.34 6.28 -1.00
N ARG A 126 -14.02 7.21 -1.92
CA ARG A 126 -14.40 7.08 -3.34
C ARG A 126 -13.66 5.99 -4.11
N ASN A 127 -12.52 5.48 -3.61
CA ASN A 127 -11.78 4.40 -4.27
C ASN A 127 -12.53 3.06 -4.29
N LEU A 128 -13.65 2.94 -3.56
CA LEU A 128 -14.49 1.75 -3.50
C LEU A 128 -15.70 1.78 -4.47
N CYS A 129 -16.02 2.95 -5.05
CA CYS A 129 -17.31 3.19 -5.72
C CYS A 129 -17.13 3.80 -7.13
N SER A 130 -16.01 3.54 -7.79
CA SER A 130 -15.83 3.95 -9.19
C SER A 130 -16.80 3.15 -10.07
N ARG A 131 -17.85 3.82 -10.55
CA ARG A 131 -18.95 3.35 -11.43
C ARG A 131 -18.47 2.93 -12.84
N ASN A 132 -17.38 2.19 -12.90
CA ASN A 132 -16.67 1.71 -14.09
C ASN A 132 -15.89 0.41 -13.77
N THR A 133 -16.26 -0.28 -12.69
CA THR A 133 -15.56 -1.46 -12.17
C THR A 133 -15.80 -2.74 -12.95
N VAL A 134 -16.84 -2.89 -13.78
CA VAL A 134 -17.11 -4.18 -14.42
C VAL A 134 -16.26 -4.39 -15.68
N GLU A 135 -16.18 -3.42 -16.59
CA GLU A 135 -15.39 -3.56 -17.82
C GLU A 135 -13.87 -3.39 -17.60
N ASN A 136 -13.48 -2.56 -16.62
CA ASN A 136 -12.06 -2.34 -16.30
C ASN A 136 -11.44 -3.50 -15.50
N THR A 137 -12.24 -4.29 -14.77
CA THR A 137 -11.71 -5.45 -14.02
C THR A 137 -11.48 -6.65 -14.92
N GLU A 138 -12.34 -6.90 -15.91
CA GLU A 138 -12.17 -8.03 -16.84
C GLU A 138 -10.95 -7.84 -17.75
N ALA A 139 -10.79 -6.65 -18.34
CA ALA A 139 -9.62 -6.33 -19.17
C ALA A 139 -8.31 -6.34 -18.37
N GLN A 140 -8.35 -5.87 -17.11
CA GLN A 140 -7.19 -5.92 -16.22
C GLN A 140 -6.86 -7.36 -15.81
N LEU A 141 -7.88 -8.19 -15.53
CA LEU A 141 -7.69 -9.60 -15.20
C LEU A 141 -7.08 -10.37 -16.37
N GLU A 142 -7.53 -10.12 -17.60
CA GLU A 142 -6.95 -10.75 -18.79
C GLU A 142 -5.48 -10.33 -18.98
N ALA A 143 -5.17 -9.03 -18.85
CA ALA A 143 -3.79 -8.54 -18.90
C ALA A 143 -2.89 -9.17 -17.82
N ASP A 144 -3.41 -9.28 -16.58
CA ASP A 144 -2.69 -9.86 -15.46
C ASP A 144 -2.48 -11.37 -15.63
N THR A 145 -3.47 -12.10 -16.17
CA THR A 145 -3.31 -13.53 -16.48
C THR A 145 -2.27 -13.77 -17.57
N MET A 146 -2.24 -12.93 -18.60
CA MET A 146 -1.22 -12.99 -19.65
C MET A 146 0.17 -12.70 -19.10
N ALA A 147 0.32 -11.66 -18.27
CA ALA A 147 1.58 -11.34 -17.60
C ALA A 147 2.04 -12.47 -16.66
N LYS A 148 1.13 -13.04 -15.87
CA LYS A 148 1.42 -14.19 -15.00
C LYS A 148 1.90 -15.39 -15.80
N ASN A 149 1.24 -15.71 -16.92
CA ASN A 149 1.64 -16.83 -17.77
C ASN A 149 3.02 -16.60 -18.40
N GLU A 150 3.35 -15.37 -18.77
CA GLU A 150 4.68 -15.01 -19.26
C GLU A 150 5.76 -15.16 -18.17
N LEU A 151 5.48 -14.71 -16.94
CA LEU A 151 6.37 -14.92 -15.80
C LEU A 151 6.57 -16.41 -15.50
N LEU A 152 5.52 -17.23 -15.57
CA LEU A 152 5.63 -18.67 -15.38
C LEU A 152 6.57 -19.32 -16.42
N LYS A 153 6.48 -18.91 -17.68
CA LYS A 153 7.41 -19.37 -18.73
C LYS A 153 8.85 -18.97 -18.42
N GLN A 154 9.08 -17.73 -17.98
CA GLN A 154 10.43 -17.28 -17.63
C GLN A 154 11.00 -18.05 -16.42
N VAL A 155 10.17 -18.30 -15.41
CA VAL A 155 10.55 -19.12 -14.25
C VAL A 155 10.89 -20.55 -14.68
N GLU A 156 10.12 -21.16 -15.59
CA GLU A 156 10.40 -22.49 -16.11
C GLU A 156 11.74 -22.54 -16.86
N VAL A 157 12.00 -21.57 -17.73
CA VAL A 157 13.27 -21.45 -18.47
C VAL A 157 14.44 -21.29 -17.51
N LEU A 158 14.35 -20.39 -16.53
CA LEU A 158 15.40 -20.17 -15.55
C LEU A 158 15.62 -21.41 -14.67
N SER A 159 14.56 -22.08 -14.25
CA SER A 159 14.62 -23.32 -13.46
C SER A 159 15.39 -24.40 -14.22
N LYS A 160 15.08 -24.59 -15.51
CA LYS A 160 15.80 -25.53 -16.37
C LYS A 160 17.28 -25.19 -16.50
N GLN A 161 17.60 -23.91 -16.74
CA GLN A 161 18.98 -23.45 -16.87
C GLN A 161 19.79 -23.64 -15.58
N VAL A 162 19.19 -23.38 -14.42
CA VAL A 162 19.81 -23.60 -13.10
C VAL A 162 20.10 -25.08 -12.90
N GLU A 163 19.14 -25.96 -13.21
CA GLU A 163 19.36 -27.40 -13.08
C GLU A 163 20.42 -27.93 -14.05
N GLU A 164 20.40 -27.51 -15.31
CA GLU A 164 21.44 -27.88 -16.29
C GLU A 164 22.84 -27.44 -15.82
N THR A 165 22.95 -26.21 -15.32
CA THR A 165 24.22 -25.66 -14.79
C THR A 165 24.69 -26.43 -13.56
N LYS A 166 23.78 -26.78 -12.65
CA LYS A 166 24.09 -27.58 -11.46
C LYS A 166 24.58 -28.97 -11.84
N HIS A 167 23.93 -29.64 -12.79
CA HIS A 167 24.34 -30.95 -13.26
C HIS A 167 25.69 -30.91 -13.98
N ALA A 168 25.98 -29.85 -14.76
CA ALA A 168 27.29 -29.66 -15.38
C ALA A 168 28.40 -29.57 -14.33
N ARG A 169 28.21 -28.73 -13.30
CA ARG A 169 29.19 -28.58 -12.21
C ARG A 169 29.42 -29.88 -11.44
N ILE A 170 28.38 -30.68 -11.21
CA ILE A 170 28.50 -31.98 -10.55
C ILE A 170 29.35 -32.93 -11.40
N ARG A 171 29.11 -33.00 -12.71
CA ARG A 171 29.91 -33.83 -13.62
C ARG A 171 31.38 -33.42 -13.62
N ASP A 172 31.65 -32.13 -13.74
CA ASP A 172 33.02 -31.59 -13.73
C ASP A 172 33.73 -31.91 -12.42
N GLN A 173 33.03 -31.77 -11.28
CA GLN A 173 33.57 -32.10 -9.97
C GLN A 173 33.88 -33.59 -9.83
N GLU A 174 33.03 -34.48 -10.35
CA GLU A 174 33.26 -35.92 -10.33
C GLU A 174 34.46 -36.32 -11.20
N GLU A 175 34.61 -35.70 -12.38
CA GLU A 175 35.75 -35.93 -13.27
C GLU A 175 37.06 -35.48 -12.60
N MET A 176 37.06 -34.29 -11.99
CA MET A 176 38.21 -33.78 -11.25
C MET A 176 38.58 -34.70 -10.07
N ARG A 177 37.60 -35.20 -9.33
CA ARG A 177 37.83 -36.17 -8.26
C ARG A 177 38.45 -37.47 -8.78
N LYS A 178 37.98 -37.99 -9.91
CA LYS A 178 38.55 -39.20 -10.54
C LYS A 178 40.01 -38.99 -10.95
N LYS A 179 40.32 -37.85 -11.58
CA LYS A 179 41.70 -37.48 -11.94
C LYS A 179 42.60 -37.36 -10.71
N GLN A 180 42.08 -36.77 -9.63
CA GLN A 180 42.81 -36.66 -8.37
C GLN A 180 43.13 -38.04 -7.78
N THR A 181 42.15 -38.95 -7.73
CA THR A 181 42.37 -40.31 -7.22
C THR A 181 43.32 -41.14 -8.10
N ASP A 182 43.28 -40.98 -9.42
CA ASP A 182 44.21 -41.64 -10.34
C ASP A 182 45.65 -41.14 -10.16
N LEU A 183 45.83 -39.82 -10.01
CA LEU A 183 47.13 -39.24 -9.72
C LEU A 183 47.67 -39.71 -8.38
N GLU A 184 46.84 -39.73 -7.33
CA GLU A 184 47.22 -40.22 -6.01
C GLU A 184 47.63 -41.70 -6.04
N ALA A 185 46.88 -42.55 -6.74
CA ALA A 185 47.23 -43.96 -6.92
C ALA A 185 48.58 -44.14 -7.66
N LYS A 186 48.83 -43.34 -8.70
CA LYS A 186 50.12 -43.35 -9.42
C LYS A 186 51.27 -42.90 -8.53
N LEU A 187 51.08 -41.88 -7.70
CA LEU A 187 52.09 -41.42 -6.74
C LEU A 187 52.41 -42.52 -5.72
N GLN A 188 51.37 -43.16 -5.15
CA GLN A 188 51.55 -44.27 -4.21
C GLN A 188 52.31 -45.44 -4.85
N LEU A 189 52.02 -45.76 -6.12
CA LEU A 189 52.72 -46.81 -6.86
C LEU A 189 54.22 -46.49 -7.02
N VAL A 190 54.56 -45.27 -7.44
CA VAL A 190 55.96 -44.84 -7.62
C VAL A 190 56.70 -44.83 -6.28
N LEU A 191 56.10 -44.29 -5.22
CA LEU A 191 56.68 -44.30 -3.88
C LEU A 191 56.94 -45.73 -3.39
N SER A 192 55.99 -46.64 -3.62
CA SER A 192 56.13 -48.06 -3.27
C SER A 192 57.25 -48.76 -4.05
N GLN A 193 57.59 -48.30 -5.26
CA GLN A 193 58.70 -48.86 -6.03
C GLN A 193 60.07 -48.36 -5.52
N ILE A 194 60.16 -47.12 -5.05
CA ILE A 194 61.44 -46.50 -4.63
C ILE A 194 61.81 -46.88 -3.19
N GLN A 195 60.83 -47.03 -2.29
CA GLN A 195 61.06 -47.41 -0.90
C GLN A 195 61.85 -48.73 -0.70
N PRO A 196 61.55 -49.84 -1.41
CA PRO A 196 62.33 -51.08 -1.26
C PRO A 196 63.74 -50.98 -1.87
N THR A 197 63.97 -50.11 -2.87
CA THR A 197 65.30 -49.94 -3.49
C THR A 197 66.27 -49.16 -2.60
N LEU A 198 65.76 -48.24 -1.78
CA LEU A 198 66.58 -47.48 -0.81
C LEU A 198 67.03 -48.32 0.39
N VAL A 199 66.24 -49.33 0.79
CA VAL A 199 66.58 -50.25 1.90
C VAL A 199 67.62 -51.30 1.48
N ALA A 200 67.73 -51.62 0.18
CA ALA A 200 68.70 -52.58 -0.35
C ALA A 200 70.07 -51.96 -0.72
N ALA A 201 70.20 -50.63 -0.65
CA ALA A 201 71.42 -49.88 -1.01
C ALA A 201 72.20 -49.33 0.20
N VAL A 202 71.83 -49.74 1.43
CA VAL A 202 72.51 -49.46 2.71
C VAL A 202 73.03 -50.76 3.28
#